data_AF-A0A7W8R119-F1
#
_entry.id   AF-A0A7W8R119-F1
#
_cell.length_a   1.000
_cell.length_b   1.000
_cell.length_c   1.000
_cell.angle_alpha   90.00
_cell.angle_beta   90.00
_cell.angle_gamma   90.00
#
_symmetry.space_group_name_H-M   'P 1'
#
loop_
_entity.id
_entity.type
_entity.pdbx_description
1 polymer ?
#
loop_
_entity_poly.entity_id
_entity_poly.type
_entity_poly.pdbx_seq_one_letter_code
_entity_poly.pdbx_strand_id
1 'polypeptide(L)' 'MKRKPKVPVMPKLSKSFMDELVVLADGVHGRPFSTNFAPEWEVSVYEARYLLQLMLEKDMITIKWQPEKEELYYVREFM' A
#
# COMPACT_ATOMS: atom_id res chain seq x y z
N MET A 1 14.85 -15.00 32.58
CA MET A 1 14.65 -15.26 31.12
C MET A 1 13.88 -14.11 30.50
N LYS A 2 14.51 -13.26 29.68
CA LYS A 2 13.79 -12.19 28.96
C LYS A 2 13.03 -12.83 27.79
N ARG A 3 11.68 -12.79 27.82
CA ARG A 3 10.85 -13.25 26.69
C ARG A 3 11.11 -12.30 25.52
N LYS A 4 11.64 -12.82 24.40
CA LYS A 4 11.74 -12.05 23.16
C LYS A 4 10.32 -11.64 22.75
N PRO A 5 10.10 -10.39 22.30
CA PRO A 5 8.80 -9.98 21.80
C PRO A 5 8.41 -10.90 20.65
N LYS A 6 7.21 -11.46 20.74
CA LYS A 6 6.62 -12.35 19.73
C LYS A 6 6.32 -11.44 18.54
N VAL A 7 7.23 -11.37 17.58
CA VAL A 7 7.00 -10.64 16.32
C VAL A 7 5.71 -11.21 15.74
N PRO A 8 4.68 -10.38 15.47
CA PRO A 8 3.48 -10.85 14.81
C PRO A 8 3.91 -11.49 13.49
N VAL A 9 3.76 -12.81 13.39
CA VAL A 9 3.98 -13.51 12.13
C VAL A 9 2.79 -13.13 11.27
N MET A 10 2.95 -12.09 10.45
CA MET A 10 1.98 -11.80 9.41
C MET A 10 1.78 -13.07 8.58
N PRO A 11 0.52 -13.48 8.33
CA PRO A 11 0.27 -14.63 7.48
C PRO A 11 0.97 -14.44 6.14
N LYS A 12 1.62 -15.49 5.64
CA LYS A 12 2.16 -15.49 4.28
C LYS A 12 0.97 -15.35 3.33
N LEU A 13 0.93 -14.24 2.60
CA LEU A 13 -0.09 -13.99 1.59
C LEU A 13 0.07 -15.00 0.45
N SER A 14 -1.05 -15.40 -0.17
CA SER A 14 -1.01 -16.27 -1.34
C SER A 14 -0.30 -15.57 -2.50
N LYS A 15 0.31 -16.33 -3.41
CA LYS A 15 0.96 -15.75 -4.59
C LYS A 15 -0.01 -14.93 -5.44
N SER A 16 -1.23 -15.45 -5.68
CA SER A 16 -2.28 -14.74 -6.43
C SER A 16 -2.58 -13.37 -5.83
N PHE A 17 -2.75 -13.31 -4.50
CA PHE A 17 -3.04 -12.05 -3.82
C PHE A 17 -1.86 -11.07 -3.87
N MET A 18 -0.63 -11.57 -3.80
CA MET A 18 0.56 -10.72 -3.97
C MET A 18 0.66 -10.16 -5.40
N ASP A 19 0.35 -10.97 -6.41
CA ASP A 19 0.34 -10.54 -7.81
C ASP A 19 -0.75 -9.46 -8.04
N GLU A 20 -1.94 -9.64 -7.46
CA GLU A 20 -3.01 -8.63 -7.45
C GLU A 20 -2.59 -7.34 -6.75
N LEU A 21 -1.94 -7.43 -5.58
CA LEU A 21 -1.43 -6.27 -4.86
C LEU A 21 -0.39 -5.48 -5.66
N VAL A 22 0.44 -6.16 -6.45
CA VAL A 22 1.40 -5.49 -7.35
C VAL A 22 0.67 -4.70 -8.43
N VAL A 23 -0.37 -5.26 -9.04
CA VAL A 23 -1.19 -4.56 -10.05
C VAL A 23 -1.86 -3.33 -9.45
N LEU A 24 -2.39 -3.43 -8.23
CA LEU A 24 -2.96 -2.28 -7.52
C LEU A 24 -1.88 -1.22 -7.21
N ALA A 25 -0.69 -1.64 -6.77
CA ALA A 25 0.43 -0.74 -6.47
C ALA A 25 0.84 0.09 -7.70
N ASP A 26 0.83 -0.52 -8.89
CA ASP A 26 1.07 0.17 -10.16
C ASP A 26 0.02 1.24 -10.46
N GLY A 27 -1.26 0.93 -10.25
CA GLY A 27 -2.37 1.89 -10.45
C GLY A 27 -2.36 3.07 -9.47
N VAL A 28 -1.72 2.91 -8.32
CA VAL A 28 -1.62 3.94 -7.27
C VAL A 28 -0.47 4.92 -7.54
N HIS A 29 0.55 4.53 -8.31
CA HIS A 29 1.71 5.39 -8.56
C HIS A 29 1.33 6.72 -9.22
N GLY A 30 1.84 7.83 -8.67
CA GLY A 30 1.60 9.17 -9.21
C GLY A 30 0.24 9.76 -8.83
N ARG A 31 -0.54 9.06 -8.01
CA ARG A 31 -1.82 9.54 -7.47
C ARG A 31 -1.60 10.29 -6.14
N PRO A 32 -2.38 11.34 -5.85
CA PRO A 32 -2.37 12.00 -4.55
C PRO A 32 -2.65 11.03 -3.39
N PHE A 33 -2.05 11.27 -2.23
CA PHE A 33 -2.33 10.53 -0.99
C PHE A 33 -3.79 10.68 -0.53
N SER A 34 -4.43 11.79 -0.92
CA SER A 34 -5.84 12.09 -0.67
C SER A 34 -6.83 11.27 -1.53
N THR A 35 -6.33 10.50 -2.52
CA THR A 35 -7.16 9.77 -3.48
C THR A 35 -8.02 8.70 -2.79
N ASN A 36 -9.32 8.69 -3.07
CA ASN A 36 -10.22 7.61 -2.66
C ASN A 36 -10.31 6.53 -3.73
N PHE A 37 -9.61 5.41 -3.52
CA PHE A 37 -9.57 4.28 -4.46
C PHE A 37 -10.74 3.29 -4.35
N ALA A 38 -11.58 3.40 -3.32
CA ALA A 38 -12.66 2.45 -3.08
C ALA A 38 -13.62 2.28 -4.28
N PRO A 39 -14.03 3.35 -5.00
CA PRO A 39 -14.88 3.20 -6.18
C PRO A 39 -14.17 2.50 -7.36
N GLU A 40 -12.88 2.76 -7.55
CA GLU A 40 -12.09 2.19 -8.66
C GLU A 40 -11.80 0.71 -8.45
N TRP A 41 -11.66 0.29 -7.19
CA TRP A 41 -11.38 -1.10 -6.83
C TRP A 41 -12.65 -1.91 -6.51
N GLU A 42 -13.82 -1.28 -6.57
CA GLU A 42 -15.11 -1.91 -6.24
C GLU A 42 -15.14 -2.55 -4.84
N VAL A 43 -14.49 -1.89 -3.87
CA VAL A 43 -14.43 -2.33 -2.46
C VAL A 43 -14.92 -1.23 -1.51
N SER A 44 -15.07 -1.56 -0.23
CA SER A 44 -15.35 -0.55 0.79
C SER A 44 -14.14 0.38 1.03
N VAL A 45 -14.40 1.57 1.57
CA VAL A 45 -13.34 2.52 1.98
C VAL A 45 -12.38 1.89 3.00
N TYR A 46 -12.89 1.01 3.86
CA TYR A 46 -12.05 0.29 4.84
C TYR A 46 -11.09 -0.68 4.16
N GLU A 47 -11.59 -1.49 3.22
CA GLU A 47 -10.78 -2.44 2.45
C GLU A 47 -9.73 -1.71 1.59
N ALA A 48 -10.10 -0.63 0.91
CA ALA A 48 -9.14 0.17 0.14
C ALA A 48 -8.01 0.72 1.02
N ARG A 49 -8.33 1.23 2.21
CA ARG A 49 -7.32 1.69 3.18
C ARG A 49 -6.43 0.57 3.66
N TYR A 50 -7.00 -0.61 3.93
CA TYR A 50 -6.25 -1.79 4.34
C TYR A 50 -5.28 -2.25 3.24
N LEU A 51 -5.72 -2.30 1.98
CA LEU A 51 -4.87 -2.65 0.84
C LEU A 51 -3.71 -1.65 0.66
N LEU A 52 -3.98 -0.34 0.75
CA LEU A 52 -2.94 0.69 0.70
C LEU A 52 -1.93 0.53 1.83
N GLN A 53 -2.40 0.26 3.05
CA GLN A 53 -1.53 0.00 4.20
C GLN A 53 -0.67 -1.24 3.96
N LEU A 54 -1.24 -2.33 3.45
CA LEU A 54 -0.48 -3.54 3.11
C LEU A 54 0.60 -3.25 2.07
N MET A 55 0.31 -2.46 1.03
CA MET A 55 1.30 -2.09 0.01
C MET A 55 2.45 -1.27 0.62
N LEU A 56 2.16 -0.35 1.56
CA LEU A 56 3.17 0.42 2.28
C LEU A 56 4.03 -0.46 3.20
N GLU A 57 3.42 -1.38 3.95
CA GLU A 57 4.13 -2.31 4.84
C GLU A 57 4.99 -3.33 4.09
N LYS A 58 4.73 -3.52 2.79
CA LYS A 58 5.47 -4.40 1.90
C LYS A 58 6.46 -3.67 1.00
N ASP A 59 6.67 -2.37 1.24
CA ASP A 59 7.54 -1.50 0.43
C ASP A 59 7.19 -1.53 -1.08
N MET A 60 5.94 -1.85 -1.44
CA MET A 60 5.47 -1.84 -2.82
C MET A 60 5.22 -0.42 -3.33
N ILE A 61 4.82 0.46 -2.40
CA ILE A 61 4.65 1.89 -2.61
C ILE A 61 5.24 2.63 -1.41
N THR A 62 5.57 3.90 -1.62
CA THR A 62 5.97 4.86 -0.59
C THR A 62 5.13 6.13 -0.74
N ILE A 63 5.17 7.02 0.26
CA ILE A 63 4.52 8.33 0.19
C ILE A 63 5.62 9.38 0.13
N LYS A 64 5.59 10.24 -0.90
CA LYS A 64 6.54 11.32 -1.09
C LYS A 64 5.86 12.66 -1.25
N TRP A 65 6.45 13.70 -0.66
CA TRP A 65 6.05 15.08 -0.88
C TRP A 65 6.47 15.52 -2.29
N GLN A 66 5.54 16.11 -3.05
CA GLN A 66 5.83 16.77 -4.33
C GLN A 66 5.75 18.30 -4.15
N PRO A 67 6.89 19.01 -4.10
CA PRO A 67 6.91 20.46 -3.85
C PRO A 67 6.11 21.27 -4.87
N GLU A 68 6.20 20.90 -6.15
CA GLU A 68 5.52 21.60 -7.27
C GLU A 68 3.99 21.57 -7.17
N LYS A 69 3.44 20.61 -6.42
CA LYS A 69 2.00 20.42 -6.24
C LYS A 69 1.55 20.66 -4.80
N GLU A 70 2.49 20.96 -3.90
CA GLU A 70 2.26 21.13 -2.46
C GLU A 70 1.42 20.00 -1.84
N GLU A 71 1.64 18.75 -2.26
CA GLU A 71 0.84 17.60 -1.83
C GLU A 71 1.68 16.30 -1.77
N LEU A 72 1.23 15.35 -0.94
CA LEU A 72 1.79 14.01 -0.85
C LEU A 72 1.26 13.09 -1.95
N TYR A 73 2.12 12.27 -2.52
CA TYR A 73 1.80 11.32 -3.59
C TYR A 73 2.27 9.92 -3.25
N TYR A 74 1.54 8.92 -3.74
CA TYR A 74 2.04 7.56 -3.73
C TYR A 74 3.07 7.35 -4.84
N VAL A 75 4.20 6.74 -4.48
CA VAL A 75 5.34 6.50 -5.37
C VAL A 75 5.75 5.05 -5.30
N ARG A 76 5.77 4.37 -6.46
CA ARG A 76 6.38 3.06 -6.61
C ARG A 76 7.79 3.28 -7.12
N GLU A 77 8.78 2.88 -6.33
CA GLU A 77 10.17 2.82 -6.81
C GLU A 77 10.32 1.48 -7.53
N PHE A 78 10.56 1.50 -8.83
CA PHE A 78 10.81 0.28 -9.59
C PHE A 78 12.07 -0.39 -9.01
N MET A 79 11.90 -1.58 -8.43
CA MET A 79 13.00 -2.51 -8.11
C MET A 79 13.40 -3.28 -9.36
#